data_AF-A0AAN9GKG3-F1
#
_entry.id   AF-A0AAN9GKG3-F1
#
_cell.length_a   1.000
_cell.length_b   1.000
_cell.length_c   1.000
_cell.angle_alpha   90.00
_cell.angle_beta   90.00
_cell.angle_gamma   90.00
#
_symmetry.space_group_name_H-M   'P 1'
#
loop_
_entity.id
_entity.type
_entity.pdbx_description
1 polymer ?
#
loop_
_entity_poly.entity_id
_entity_poly.type
_entity_poly.pdbx_seq_one_letter_code
_entity_poly.pdbx_strand_id
1 'polypeptide(L)'
;MEVACRDRFGEFNVSFFKLWSCSMCYTYLFHDYSPSFASQMPNAHILRALPSSPHPPGLTLQANVDDPQVVDQVCATLDQVACDKWTACCRAAEQCCKDQSASLTSQPPSFPLTQGRSVTHEQGTVGGISFRTLNPGGGLEGSETLHPHSVNPGVPTSPYAVQTVSGSVRTDSGFRRARQAGVHGNAACPSTWDGFGCFRATQAGDTATIACPSYIDQNGPHARAYKRCTENGTWWRTEETGQEWTDYTSCVQMETFRILYYVAVTSNAISLLLLVPACVIFLCFQ
;
A
#
# COMPACT_ATOMS: atom_id res chain seq x y z
N MET A 1 -18.96 -12.78 -14.39
CA MET A 1 -18.65 -12.49 -12.98
C MET A 1 -18.49 -10.99 -12.88
N GLU A 2 -19.20 -10.33 -11.96
CA GLU A 2 -19.01 -8.90 -11.76
C GLU A 2 -17.66 -8.64 -11.09
N VAL A 3 -17.01 -7.55 -11.46
CA VAL A 3 -15.76 -7.12 -10.81
C VAL A 3 -16.14 -6.45 -9.49
N ALA A 4 -15.87 -7.14 -8.39
CA ALA A 4 -15.92 -6.57 -7.05
C ALA A 4 -14.53 -6.07 -6.63
N CYS A 5 -14.51 -5.03 -5.80
CA CYS A 5 -13.32 -4.48 -5.18
C CYS A 5 -13.42 -4.65 -3.67
N ARG A 6 -12.39 -5.25 -3.09
CA ARG A 6 -12.26 -5.56 -1.67
C ARG A 6 -11.70 -4.37 -0.89
N ASP A 7 -12.41 -4.03 0.16
CA ASP A 7 -11.97 -3.21 1.29
C ASP A 7 -11.91 -4.08 2.56
N ARG A 8 -11.29 -3.59 3.64
CA ARG A 8 -11.22 -4.29 4.93
C ARG A 8 -12.60 -4.67 5.52
N PHE A 9 -13.67 -3.96 5.15
CA PHE A 9 -15.04 -4.26 5.60
C PHE A 9 -15.82 -5.23 4.69
N GLY A 10 -15.34 -5.53 3.47
CA GLY A 10 -16.02 -6.44 2.56
C GLY A 10 -15.72 -6.20 1.08
N GLU A 11 -16.45 -6.89 0.22
CA GLU A 11 -16.37 -6.74 -1.24
C GLU A 11 -17.55 -5.90 -1.75
N PHE A 12 -17.26 -4.93 -2.61
CA PHE A 12 -18.22 -3.96 -3.13
C PHE A 12 -18.13 -3.87 -4.65
N ASN A 13 -19.23 -3.59 -5.35
CA ASN A 13 -19.15 -3.27 -6.77
C ASN A 13 -18.34 -1.98 -6.99
N VAL A 14 -17.67 -1.84 -8.16
CA VAL A 14 -16.75 -0.73 -8.46
C VAL A 14 -17.35 0.66 -8.17
N SER A 15 -18.61 0.89 -8.58
CA SER A 15 -19.29 2.18 -8.42
C SER A 15 -19.55 2.54 -6.97
N PHE A 16 -20.00 1.58 -6.15
CA PHE A 16 -20.19 1.78 -4.72
C PHE A 16 -18.85 1.88 -3.98
N PHE A 17 -17.87 1.04 -4.32
CA PHE A 17 -16.52 1.06 -3.75
C PHE A 17 -15.90 2.46 -3.85
N LYS A 18 -16.05 3.12 -5.00
CA LYS A 18 -15.56 4.49 -5.23
C LYS A 18 -16.13 5.49 -4.22
N LEU A 19 -17.46 5.54 -4.09
CA LEU A 19 -18.14 6.47 -3.17
C LEU A 19 -17.88 6.13 -1.71
N TRP A 20 -17.86 4.84 -1.37
CA TRP A 20 -17.50 4.32 -0.05
C TRP A 20 -16.08 4.75 0.35
N SER A 21 -15.08 4.34 -0.43
CA SER A 21 -13.67 4.59 -0.11
C SER A 21 -13.34 6.09 -0.07
N CYS A 22 -13.88 6.91 -0.98
CA CYS A 22 -13.65 8.36 -0.97
C CYS A 22 -14.32 9.09 0.20
N SER A 23 -15.48 8.61 0.67
CA SER A 23 -16.13 9.09 1.89
C SER A 23 -15.35 8.66 3.14
N MET A 24 -14.91 7.41 3.20
CA MET A 24 -14.07 6.92 4.30
C MET A 24 -12.70 7.60 4.34
N CYS A 25 -12.11 7.96 3.20
CA CYS A 25 -10.90 8.79 3.12
C CYS A 25 -11.08 10.13 3.85
N TYR A 26 -12.20 10.84 3.66
CA TYR A 26 -12.49 12.07 4.39
C TYR A 26 -12.55 11.79 5.90
N THR A 27 -13.35 10.80 6.30
CA THR A 27 -13.57 10.44 7.72
C THR A 27 -12.28 10.00 8.42
N TYR A 28 -11.34 9.35 7.73
CA TYR A 28 -10.08 8.89 8.31
C TYR A 28 -8.94 9.93 8.27
N LEU A 29 -8.98 10.91 7.37
CA LEU A 29 -8.01 12.00 7.34
C LEU A 29 -8.36 13.13 8.32
N PHE A 30 -9.66 13.34 8.62
CA PHE A 30 -10.13 14.51 9.38
C PHE A 30 -10.92 14.21 10.66
N HIS A 31 -10.86 12.96 11.16
CA HIS A 31 -11.59 12.51 12.36
C HIS A 31 -11.44 13.47 13.56
N ASP A 32 -10.21 13.89 13.85
CA ASP A 32 -9.87 14.62 15.07
C ASP A 32 -9.97 16.16 14.94
N TYR A 33 -10.36 16.66 13.75
CA TYR A 33 -10.29 18.09 13.40
C TYR A 33 -11.64 18.84 13.47
N SER A 34 -12.60 18.34 14.28
CA SER A 34 -13.97 18.89 14.36
C SER A 34 -14.65 19.03 12.97
N PRO A 35 -14.71 17.95 12.18
CA PRO A 35 -14.94 18.02 10.73
C PRO A 35 -16.29 18.65 10.35
N SER A 36 -16.34 19.29 9.17
CA SER A 36 -17.57 19.88 8.62
C SER A 36 -18.53 18.86 7.99
N PHE A 37 -18.09 17.61 7.80
CA PHE A 37 -18.89 16.50 7.29
C PHE A 37 -18.66 15.22 8.12
N ALA A 38 -19.64 14.34 8.16
CA ALA A 38 -19.51 12.99 8.71
C ALA A 38 -20.17 11.92 7.83
N SER A 39 -19.56 10.73 7.78
CA SER A 39 -20.14 9.52 7.20
C SER A 39 -20.65 8.59 8.30
N GLN A 40 -21.85 8.00 8.16
CA GLN A 40 -22.42 7.10 9.18
C GLN A 40 -22.93 5.81 8.55
N MET A 41 -22.61 4.65 9.15
CA MET A 41 -23.16 3.36 8.73
C MET A 41 -24.70 3.32 8.91
N PRO A 42 -25.44 2.63 8.01
CA PRO A 42 -24.96 1.87 6.85
C PRO A 42 -24.55 2.74 5.65
N ASN A 43 -24.96 4.01 5.61
CA ASN A 43 -24.81 4.91 4.47
C ASN A 43 -23.48 5.67 4.45
N ALA A 44 -22.37 5.01 4.82
CA ALA A 44 -21.08 5.69 4.98
C ALA A 44 -20.38 6.08 3.64
N HIS A 45 -21.05 5.84 2.50
CA HIS A 45 -20.70 6.38 1.18
C HIS A 45 -21.23 7.81 0.94
N ILE A 46 -21.96 8.38 1.92
CA ILE A 46 -22.51 9.74 1.90
C ILE A 46 -21.83 10.58 2.99
N LEU A 47 -21.31 11.74 2.61
CA LEU A 47 -20.87 12.80 3.52
C LEU A 47 -22.07 13.68 3.87
N ARG A 48 -22.39 13.80 5.16
CA ARG A 48 -23.47 14.65 5.68
C ARG A 48 -22.87 15.88 6.35
N ALA A 49 -23.32 17.08 5.96
CA ALA A 49 -22.85 18.31 6.59
C ALA A 49 -23.26 18.35 8.07
N LEU A 50 -22.30 18.61 8.95
CA LEU A 50 -22.51 18.75 10.39
C LEU A 50 -22.96 20.18 10.75
N PRO A 51 -23.53 20.43 11.95
CA PRO A 51 -23.92 21.78 12.37
C PRO A 51 -22.75 22.78 12.50
N SER A 52 -21.51 22.30 12.50
CA SER A 52 -20.25 23.06 12.41
C SER A 52 -19.85 23.46 10.98
N SER A 53 -20.56 22.95 9.96
CA SER A 53 -20.28 23.22 8.56
C SER A 53 -20.72 24.64 8.16
N PRO A 54 -20.01 25.34 7.27
CA PRO A 54 -20.50 26.59 6.66
C PRO A 54 -21.68 26.35 5.69
N HIS A 55 -21.99 25.10 5.37
CA HIS A 55 -23.02 24.70 4.40
C HIS A 55 -24.43 24.63 5.02
N PRO A 56 -25.50 24.68 4.19
CA PRO A 56 -26.88 24.55 4.66
C PRO A 56 -27.13 23.28 5.49
N PRO A 57 -27.84 23.36 6.64
CA PRO A 57 -28.16 22.21 7.45
C PRO A 57 -28.87 21.10 6.68
N GLY A 58 -28.39 19.86 6.83
CA GLY A 58 -28.95 18.70 6.14
C GLY A 58 -28.43 18.45 4.72
N LEU A 59 -27.46 19.23 4.22
CA LEU A 59 -26.76 18.93 2.96
C LEU A 59 -26.12 17.52 3.02
N THR A 60 -26.29 16.74 1.96
CA THR A 60 -25.72 15.39 1.83
C THR A 60 -25.07 15.20 0.45
N LEU A 61 -23.81 14.80 0.42
CA LEU A 61 -23.02 14.61 -0.79
C LEU A 61 -22.64 13.14 -0.96
N GLN A 62 -22.76 12.59 -2.15
CA GLN A 62 -22.05 11.35 -2.50
C GLN A 62 -20.58 11.71 -2.72
N ALA A 63 -19.65 11.00 -2.09
CA ALA A 63 -18.21 11.34 -2.18
C ALA A 63 -17.63 10.93 -3.55
N ASN A 64 -17.91 11.72 -4.58
CA ASN A 64 -17.51 11.48 -5.97
C ASN A 64 -16.43 12.48 -6.40
N VAL A 65 -15.16 12.07 -6.39
CA VAL A 65 -14.01 12.91 -6.79
C VAL A 65 -13.92 13.18 -8.32
N ASP A 66 -14.85 12.65 -9.13
CA ASP A 66 -15.06 13.06 -10.54
C ASP A 66 -16.12 14.16 -10.70
N ASP A 67 -16.89 14.49 -9.65
CA ASP A 67 -17.90 15.56 -9.70
C ASP A 67 -17.28 16.86 -9.14
N PRO A 68 -17.05 17.89 -9.98
CA PRO A 68 -16.43 19.12 -9.51
C PRO A 68 -17.32 19.85 -8.48
N GLN A 69 -18.65 19.73 -8.53
CA GLN A 69 -19.52 20.39 -7.55
C GLN A 69 -19.39 19.76 -6.16
N VAL A 70 -19.19 18.43 -6.10
CA VAL A 70 -18.89 17.74 -4.84
C VAL A 70 -17.50 18.12 -4.34
N VAL A 71 -16.49 18.15 -5.22
CA VAL A 71 -15.12 18.53 -4.83
C VAL A 71 -15.07 19.97 -4.33
N ASP A 72 -15.70 20.92 -5.02
CA ASP A 72 -15.80 22.32 -4.60
C ASP A 72 -16.48 22.44 -3.23
N GLN A 73 -17.59 21.73 -2.99
CA GLN A 73 -18.31 21.79 -1.72
C GLN A 73 -17.55 21.15 -0.55
N VAL A 74 -16.83 20.05 -0.77
CA VAL A 74 -15.99 19.44 0.28
C VAL A 74 -14.74 20.27 0.53
N CYS A 75 -14.05 20.72 -0.52
CA CYS A 75 -12.82 21.50 -0.38
C CYS A 75 -13.07 22.94 0.09
N ALA A 76 -14.27 23.50 -0.07
CA ALA A 76 -14.66 24.77 0.57
C ALA A 76 -14.69 24.71 2.11
N THR A 77 -14.59 23.52 2.73
CA THR A 77 -14.45 23.35 4.18
C THR A 77 -13.05 22.88 4.61
N LEU A 78 -12.08 22.90 3.71
CA LEU A 78 -10.70 22.43 3.90
C LEU A 78 -9.72 23.53 3.47
N ASP A 79 -8.46 23.44 3.90
CA ASP A 79 -7.38 24.15 3.20
C ASP A 79 -6.95 23.36 1.94
N GLN A 80 -6.12 23.98 1.09
CA GLN A 80 -5.66 23.35 -0.16
C GLN A 80 -4.94 22.01 0.10
N VAL A 81 -4.10 21.93 1.15
CA VAL A 81 -3.32 20.72 1.45
C VAL A 81 -4.24 19.60 1.92
N ALA A 82 -5.26 19.91 2.72
CA ALA A 82 -6.28 18.96 3.13
C ALA A 82 -7.17 18.52 1.94
N CYS A 83 -7.56 19.42 1.04
CA CYS A 83 -8.24 19.09 -0.21
C CYS A 83 -7.42 18.13 -1.09
N ASP A 84 -6.13 18.45 -1.29
CA ASP A 84 -5.18 17.63 -2.05
C ASP A 84 -5.00 16.23 -1.42
N LYS A 85 -4.89 16.16 -0.09
CA LYS A 85 -4.81 14.89 0.67
C LYS A 85 -6.07 14.03 0.46
N TRP A 86 -7.25 14.61 0.62
CA TRP A 86 -8.52 13.90 0.45
C TRP A 86 -8.70 13.36 -0.96
N THR A 87 -8.55 14.22 -1.97
CA THR A 87 -8.71 13.83 -3.38
C THR A 87 -7.67 12.78 -3.79
N ALA A 88 -6.41 12.91 -3.36
CA ALA A 88 -5.38 11.89 -3.60
C ALA A 88 -5.70 10.53 -2.95
N CYS A 89 -6.28 10.51 -1.74
CA CYS A 89 -6.75 9.29 -1.10
C CYS A 89 -7.86 8.61 -1.91
N CYS A 90 -8.85 9.38 -2.38
CA CYS A 90 -9.90 8.86 -3.26
C CYS A 90 -9.34 8.24 -4.56
N ARG A 91 -8.38 8.90 -5.21
CA ARG A 91 -7.74 8.39 -6.43
C ARG A 91 -6.87 7.16 -6.19
N ALA A 92 -6.21 7.07 -5.04
CA ALA A 92 -5.46 5.86 -4.66
C ALA A 92 -6.39 4.66 -4.41
N ALA A 93 -7.56 4.87 -3.81
CA ALA A 93 -8.58 3.83 -3.66
C ALA A 93 -9.12 3.36 -5.03
N GLU A 94 -9.47 4.30 -5.92
CA GLU A 94 -9.86 3.99 -7.30
C GLU A 94 -8.79 3.17 -8.04
N GLN A 95 -7.51 3.51 -7.88
CA GLN A 95 -6.42 2.75 -8.48
C GLN A 95 -6.27 1.37 -7.85
N CYS A 96 -6.47 1.24 -6.53
CA CYS A 96 -6.46 -0.07 -5.87
C CYS A 96 -7.55 -1.00 -6.44
N CYS A 97 -8.75 -0.48 -6.66
CA CYS A 97 -9.85 -1.23 -7.27
C CYS A 97 -9.51 -1.68 -8.70
N LYS A 98 -8.82 -0.85 -9.48
CA LYS A 98 -8.29 -1.21 -10.82
C LYS A 98 -7.23 -2.32 -10.71
N ASP A 99 -6.22 -2.18 -9.84
CA ASP A 99 -5.16 -3.19 -9.61
C ASP A 99 -5.73 -4.55 -9.16
N GLN A 100 -6.76 -4.55 -8.30
CA GLN A 100 -7.49 -5.76 -7.89
C GLN A 100 -8.17 -6.44 -9.08
N SER A 101 -8.89 -5.69 -9.92
CA SER A 101 -9.56 -6.25 -11.10
C SER A 101 -8.59 -6.83 -12.14
N ALA A 102 -7.44 -6.16 -12.36
CA ALA A 102 -6.37 -6.66 -13.23
C ALA A 102 -5.72 -7.95 -12.69
N SER A 103 -5.67 -8.11 -11.35
CA SER A 103 -5.18 -9.35 -10.74
C SER A 103 -6.08 -10.54 -11.09
N LEU A 104 -7.41 -10.35 -11.08
CA LEU A 104 -8.39 -11.39 -11.43
C LEU A 104 -8.32 -11.81 -12.90
N THR A 105 -8.11 -10.86 -13.83
CA THR A 105 -7.98 -11.18 -15.27
C THR A 105 -6.62 -11.78 -15.65
N SER A 106 -5.63 -11.74 -14.76
CA SER A 106 -4.28 -12.28 -15.00
C SER A 106 -4.13 -13.79 -14.72
N GLN A 107 -5.14 -14.45 -14.14
CA GLN A 107 -5.09 -15.89 -13.96
C GLN A 107 -5.15 -16.60 -15.33
N PRO A 108 -4.19 -17.48 -15.66
CA PRO A 108 -4.28 -18.29 -16.87
C PRO A 108 -5.50 -19.20 -16.80
N PRO A 109 -6.15 -19.53 -17.94
CA PRO A 109 -7.31 -20.41 -17.95
C PRO A 109 -6.95 -21.74 -17.27
N SER A 110 -7.74 -22.13 -16.28
CA SER A 110 -7.55 -23.37 -15.55
C SER A 110 -7.68 -24.55 -16.51
N PHE A 111 -6.54 -25.15 -16.88
CA PHE A 111 -6.51 -26.34 -17.72
C PHE A 111 -7.40 -27.42 -17.08
N PRO A 112 -8.37 -28.00 -17.83
CA PRO A 112 -9.19 -29.06 -17.29
C PRO A 112 -8.30 -30.25 -16.95
N LEU A 113 -8.42 -30.74 -15.70
CA LEU A 113 -7.62 -31.86 -15.18
C LEU A 113 -7.74 -33.06 -16.11
N THR A 114 -6.74 -33.25 -16.95
CA THR A 114 -6.77 -34.28 -17.99
C THR A 114 -6.52 -35.61 -17.31
N GLN A 115 -7.54 -36.48 -17.33
CA GLN A 115 -7.56 -37.73 -16.58
C GLN A 115 -6.33 -38.58 -16.91
N GLY A 116 -5.52 -38.91 -15.90
CA GLY A 116 -4.19 -39.50 -16.09
C GLY A 116 -4.22 -40.85 -16.80
N ARG A 117 -3.93 -40.86 -18.11
CA ARG A 117 -3.80 -42.08 -18.89
C ARG A 117 -2.41 -42.66 -18.68
N SER A 118 -2.35 -43.89 -18.16
CA SER A 118 -1.10 -44.62 -17.95
C SER A 118 -0.34 -44.77 -19.28
N VAL A 119 0.95 -44.42 -19.26
CA VAL A 119 1.87 -44.65 -20.38
C VAL A 119 2.70 -45.88 -20.07
N THR A 120 2.41 -46.99 -20.74
CA THR A 120 3.24 -48.19 -20.72
C THR A 120 4.54 -47.95 -21.47
N HIS A 121 5.67 -48.29 -20.84
CA HIS A 121 6.96 -48.35 -21.54
C HIS A 121 6.95 -49.51 -22.54
N GLU A 122 7.12 -49.21 -23.83
CA GLU A 122 7.62 -50.15 -24.83
C GLU A 122 9.00 -49.71 -25.33
N GLN A 123 9.84 -50.68 -25.71
CA GLN A 123 11.22 -50.46 -26.12
C GLN A 123 11.32 -50.43 -27.66
N GLY A 124 11.83 -49.34 -28.22
CA GLY A 124 12.01 -49.14 -29.66
C GLY A 124 13.49 -49.12 -30.06
N THR A 125 13.83 -49.77 -31.18
CA THR A 125 15.21 -50.12 -31.57
C THR A 125 15.95 -49.00 -32.31
N VAL A 126 17.29 -49.01 -32.26
CA VAL A 126 18.21 -48.04 -32.89
C VAL A 126 18.36 -48.23 -34.41
N GLY A 127 18.38 -47.13 -35.16
CA GLY A 127 18.81 -47.01 -36.57
C GLY A 127 18.22 -45.75 -37.22
N GLY A 128 18.88 -45.04 -38.15
CA GLY A 128 20.23 -45.15 -38.69
C GLY A 128 20.64 -43.84 -39.41
N ILE A 129 21.91 -43.68 -39.77
CA ILE A 129 22.46 -42.40 -40.28
C ILE A 129 22.17 -42.18 -41.78
N SER A 130 21.91 -40.94 -42.19
CA SER A 130 22.20 -40.49 -43.56
C SER A 130 22.59 -39.01 -43.61
N PHE A 131 23.75 -38.71 -44.20
CA PHE A 131 24.26 -37.35 -44.43
C PHE A 131 23.85 -36.84 -45.81
N ARG A 132 23.55 -35.54 -45.95
CA ARG A 132 23.76 -34.80 -47.20
C ARG A 132 24.33 -33.41 -46.94
N THR A 133 25.60 -33.26 -47.27
CA THR A 133 26.28 -31.96 -47.47
C THR A 133 25.93 -31.38 -48.83
N LEU A 134 25.87 -30.04 -48.95
CA LEU A 134 26.45 -29.26 -50.06
C LEU A 134 26.39 -27.75 -49.79
N ASN A 135 27.39 -27.04 -50.30
CA ASN A 135 27.63 -25.57 -50.33
C ASN A 135 28.34 -25.33 -51.71
N PRO A 136 28.80 -24.14 -52.17
CA PRO A 136 28.67 -22.74 -51.68
C PRO A 136 28.36 -21.68 -52.80
N GLY A 137 28.42 -20.37 -52.48
CA GLY A 137 28.93 -19.33 -53.43
C GLY A 137 28.19 -17.97 -53.55
N GLY A 138 28.93 -16.85 -53.49
CA GLY A 138 28.48 -15.45 -53.75
C GLY A 138 27.71 -14.76 -52.61
N GLY A 139 27.80 -13.45 -52.31
CA GLY A 139 28.48 -12.29 -52.95
C GLY A 139 27.52 -11.46 -53.82
N LEU A 140 27.49 -10.11 -53.83
CA LEU A 140 28.23 -8.99 -53.16
C LEU A 140 27.24 -7.77 -53.06
N GLU A 141 27.47 -6.52 -52.62
CA GLU A 141 28.63 -5.75 -52.07
C GLU A 141 28.16 -4.46 -51.31
N GLY A 142 28.94 -3.95 -50.35
CA GLY A 142 28.89 -2.55 -49.83
C GLY A 142 27.66 -2.08 -49.00
N SER A 143 27.65 -0.92 -48.34
CA SER A 143 28.77 -0.04 -47.90
C SER A 143 28.24 1.07 -46.97
N GLU A 144 28.75 1.21 -45.74
CA GLU A 144 28.72 2.51 -45.02
C GLU A 144 29.85 2.68 -43.99
N THR A 145 30.45 3.87 -43.99
CA THR A 145 31.46 4.39 -43.06
C THR A 145 30.97 5.78 -42.61
N LEU A 146 31.36 6.40 -41.49
CA LEU A 146 32.58 6.28 -40.67
C LEU A 146 32.26 6.77 -39.22
N HIS A 147 33.14 6.45 -38.27
CA HIS A 147 33.22 7.06 -36.92
C HIS A 147 34.37 8.10 -36.87
N PRO A 148 34.69 8.81 -35.76
CA PRO A 148 34.01 8.98 -34.47
C PRO A 148 33.87 10.47 -34.05
N HIS A 149 33.39 10.76 -32.83
CA HIS A 149 34.21 11.36 -31.75
C HIS A 149 33.42 11.49 -30.43
N SER A 150 34.14 11.55 -29.30
CA SER A 150 33.57 11.51 -27.94
C SER A 150 34.21 12.57 -27.03
N VAL A 151 33.38 13.23 -26.21
CA VAL A 151 33.73 13.83 -24.90
C VAL A 151 32.50 13.71 -23.98
N ASN A 152 32.71 13.48 -22.68
CA ASN A 152 31.65 13.33 -21.69
C ASN A 152 32.09 13.87 -20.30
N PRO A 153 31.34 14.80 -19.68
CA PRO A 153 31.42 15.09 -18.25
C PRO A 153 30.05 14.96 -17.55
N GLY A 154 29.93 14.55 -16.29
CA GLY A 154 30.94 14.08 -15.34
C GLY A 154 30.31 13.98 -13.94
N VAL A 155 30.39 12.81 -13.28
CA VAL A 155 29.70 12.56 -12.00
C VAL A 155 30.70 12.60 -10.82
N PRO A 156 30.42 13.30 -9.70
CA PRO A 156 31.30 13.31 -8.54
C PRO A 156 31.36 11.96 -7.82
N THR A 157 32.57 11.53 -7.47
CA THR A 157 32.83 10.33 -6.66
C THR A 157 32.75 10.62 -5.16
N SER A 158 32.28 9.64 -4.36
CA SER A 158 32.52 9.60 -2.91
C SER A 158 33.08 8.22 -2.52
N PRO A 159 34.08 8.10 -1.61
CA PRO A 159 34.92 6.90 -1.55
C PRO A 159 34.88 6.16 -0.21
N TYR A 160 34.33 4.94 -0.20
CA TYR A 160 34.75 3.89 0.75
C TYR A 160 34.66 2.52 0.09
N ALA A 161 35.77 1.77 0.12
CA ALA A 161 35.86 0.41 -0.39
C ALA A 161 35.96 -0.58 0.77
N VAL A 162 35.30 -1.74 0.63
CA VAL A 162 35.45 -2.89 1.54
C VAL A 162 35.76 -4.14 0.69
N GLN A 163 36.59 -5.02 1.21
CA GLN A 163 37.38 -5.97 0.42
C GLN A 163 36.60 -7.19 -0.09
N THR A 164 37.02 -7.69 -1.26
CA THR A 164 36.68 -9.03 -1.74
C THR A 164 37.46 -10.09 -0.96
N VAL A 165 36.77 -11.12 -0.48
CA VAL A 165 37.38 -12.31 0.14
C VAL A 165 37.08 -13.53 -0.72
N SER A 166 38.10 -14.10 -1.35
CA SER A 166 37.98 -15.34 -2.12
C SER A 166 37.94 -16.55 -1.17
N GLY A 167 36.80 -17.23 -1.11
CA GLY A 167 36.61 -18.47 -0.34
C GLY A 167 36.29 -19.65 -1.25
N SER A 168 37.03 -20.75 -1.12
CA SER A 168 36.78 -21.98 -1.90
C SER A 168 35.44 -22.61 -1.56
N VAL A 169 34.67 -22.99 -2.58
CA VAL A 169 33.55 -23.92 -2.40
C VAL A 169 34.07 -25.22 -1.80
N ARG A 170 33.35 -25.75 -0.80
CA ARG A 170 33.37 -27.16 -0.41
C ARG A 170 31.93 -27.65 -0.37
N THR A 171 31.63 -28.69 -1.12
CA THR A 171 30.38 -29.43 -0.98
C THR A 171 30.47 -30.32 0.25
N ASP A 172 29.68 -30.03 1.28
CA ASP A 172 29.46 -30.96 2.39
C ASP A 172 27.99 -31.40 2.43
N SER A 173 27.78 -32.64 2.83
CA SER A 173 26.54 -33.39 2.66
C SER A 173 25.75 -33.51 3.96
N GLY A 174 24.47 -33.14 3.91
CA GLY A 174 23.47 -33.78 4.77
C GLY A 174 23.20 -33.15 6.13
N PHE A 175 22.63 -31.93 6.16
CA PHE A 175 21.62 -31.63 7.20
C PHE A 175 20.44 -30.84 6.65
N ARG A 176 19.59 -31.50 5.84
CA ARG A 176 18.25 -31.00 5.52
C ARG A 176 17.40 -31.04 6.79
N ARG A 177 17.47 -29.98 7.62
CA ARG A 177 16.54 -29.75 8.72
C ARG A 177 15.17 -29.45 8.13
N ALA A 178 14.41 -30.50 7.80
CA ALA A 178 13.06 -30.37 7.31
C ALA A 178 12.22 -29.66 8.36
N ARG A 179 11.88 -28.39 8.12
CA ARG A 179 10.63 -27.85 8.67
C ARG A 179 9.54 -28.79 8.19
N GLN A 180 8.75 -29.33 9.11
CA GLN A 180 7.58 -30.12 8.75
C GLN A 180 6.66 -29.20 7.93
N ALA A 181 6.49 -29.52 6.65
CA ALA A 181 5.54 -28.82 5.80
C ALA A 181 4.14 -29.26 6.24
N GLY A 182 3.56 -28.51 7.18
CA GLY A 182 2.13 -28.57 7.46
C GLY A 182 1.36 -28.32 6.16
N VAL A 183 0.23 -29.00 5.97
CA VAL A 183 -0.50 -29.01 4.70
C VAL A 183 -1.32 -27.73 4.54
N HIS A 184 -0.63 -26.61 4.34
CA HIS A 184 -1.18 -25.31 3.98
C HIS A 184 -0.96 -25.07 2.49
N GLY A 185 -1.76 -25.74 1.65
CA GLY A 185 -1.65 -25.64 0.21
C GLY A 185 -2.05 -24.26 -0.31
N ASN A 186 -1.08 -23.50 -0.83
CA ASN A 186 -1.25 -22.27 -1.63
C ASN A 186 -2.20 -21.21 -1.05
N ALA A 187 -2.39 -21.18 0.28
CA ALA A 187 -3.23 -20.18 0.93
C ALA A 187 -2.57 -18.79 0.83
N ALA A 188 -3.34 -17.78 0.46
CA ALA A 188 -2.87 -16.41 0.33
C ALA A 188 -3.98 -15.42 0.72
N CYS A 189 -3.60 -14.36 1.44
CA CYS A 189 -4.49 -13.25 1.73
C CYS A 189 -4.86 -12.52 0.42
N PRO A 190 -6.13 -12.15 0.20
CA PRO A 190 -6.56 -11.45 -1.00
C PRO A 190 -6.06 -9.99 -1.01
N SER A 191 -5.84 -9.45 -2.21
CA SER A 191 -5.61 -8.01 -2.41
C SER A 191 -6.74 -7.20 -1.77
N THR A 192 -6.43 -6.08 -1.12
CA THR A 192 -7.42 -5.26 -0.42
C THR A 192 -7.01 -3.79 -0.37
N TRP A 193 -7.99 -2.89 -0.43
CA TRP A 193 -7.89 -1.59 0.20
C TRP A 193 -8.05 -1.76 1.71
N ASP A 194 -7.40 -0.94 2.53
CA ASP A 194 -7.50 -1.00 3.99
C ASP A 194 -8.01 0.30 4.64
N GLY A 195 -8.54 1.22 3.85
CA GLY A 195 -8.92 2.57 4.28
C GLY A 195 -7.88 3.64 3.97
N PHE A 196 -6.59 3.29 3.88
CA PHE A 196 -5.50 4.23 3.57
C PHE A 196 -4.61 3.78 2.41
N GLY A 197 -4.45 2.47 2.17
CA GLY A 197 -3.48 1.95 1.20
C GLY A 197 -3.93 0.66 0.53
N CYS A 198 -3.27 0.34 -0.59
CA CYS A 198 -3.56 -0.84 -1.40
C CYS A 198 -2.56 -1.97 -1.12
N PHE A 199 -3.02 -3.02 -0.45
CA PHE A 199 -2.23 -4.22 -0.21
C PHE A 199 -2.54 -5.27 -1.29
N ARG A 200 -1.48 -5.84 -1.89
CA ARG A 200 -1.60 -6.91 -2.89
C ARG A 200 -1.75 -8.28 -2.21
N ALA A 201 -2.28 -9.24 -2.96
CA ALA A 201 -2.39 -10.62 -2.51
C ALA A 201 -1.03 -11.15 -2.03
N THR A 202 -1.02 -11.80 -0.86
CA THR A 202 0.20 -12.10 -0.10
C THR A 202 0.13 -13.51 0.46
N GLN A 203 1.22 -14.26 0.34
CA GLN A 203 1.29 -15.66 0.77
C GLN A 203 1.02 -15.83 2.27
N ALA A 204 0.35 -16.91 2.67
CA ALA A 204 0.09 -17.22 4.07
C ALA A 204 1.38 -17.31 4.89
N GLY A 205 1.44 -16.57 5.99
CA GLY A 205 2.62 -16.42 6.86
C GLY A 205 3.51 -15.21 6.54
N ASP A 206 3.42 -14.63 5.34
CA ASP A 206 4.22 -13.46 4.95
C ASP A 206 3.60 -12.13 5.42
N THR A 207 4.36 -11.04 5.31
CA THR A 207 3.91 -9.67 5.64
C THR A 207 3.99 -8.78 4.41
N ALA A 208 2.83 -8.29 3.96
CA ALA A 208 2.70 -7.33 2.88
C ALA A 208 3.21 -5.95 3.33
N THR A 209 3.90 -5.22 2.46
CA THR A 209 4.50 -3.93 2.83
C THR A 209 4.43 -2.89 1.72
N ILE A 210 3.75 -1.78 1.97
CA ILE A 210 3.68 -0.61 1.07
C ILE A 210 4.58 0.54 1.55
N ALA A 211 4.89 1.49 0.67
CA ALA A 211 5.37 2.80 1.13
C ALA A 211 4.20 3.55 1.79
N CYS A 212 4.49 4.46 2.73
CA CYS A 212 3.44 5.32 3.28
C CYS A 212 2.75 6.12 2.17
N PRO A 213 1.41 6.19 2.13
CA PRO A 213 0.71 7.02 1.16
C PRO A 213 1.03 8.50 1.31
N SER A 214 1.13 9.24 0.20
CA SER A 214 1.54 10.65 0.21
C SER A 214 0.53 11.62 0.83
N TYR A 215 -0.70 11.16 1.09
CA TYR A 215 -1.78 11.94 1.71
C TYR A 215 -1.90 11.77 3.23
N ILE A 216 -1.11 10.89 3.85
CA ILE A 216 -0.92 10.87 5.31
C ILE A 216 0.39 11.58 5.66
N ASP A 217 0.44 12.22 6.83
CA ASP A 217 1.61 12.98 7.29
C ASP A 217 2.77 12.04 7.67
N GLN A 218 3.59 11.75 6.67
CA GLN A 218 4.66 10.76 6.73
C GLN A 218 5.93 11.26 7.42
N ASN A 219 6.49 10.44 8.30
CA ASN A 219 7.72 10.70 9.06
C ASN A 219 8.99 10.70 8.17
N GLY A 220 8.90 10.27 6.91
CA GLY A 220 9.96 10.38 5.92
C GLY A 220 9.71 9.54 4.65
N PRO A 221 10.44 9.78 3.54
CA PRO A 221 10.19 9.17 2.23
C PRO A 221 10.53 7.67 2.15
N HIS A 222 11.03 7.08 3.24
CA HIS A 222 11.35 5.66 3.35
C HIS A 222 10.50 4.94 4.40
N ALA A 223 9.55 5.63 5.02
CA ALA A 223 8.58 5.02 5.93
C ALA A 223 7.65 4.05 5.18
N ARG A 224 7.17 3.03 5.88
CA ARG A 224 6.39 1.92 5.30
C ARG A 224 5.25 1.47 6.20
N ALA A 225 4.19 0.96 5.59
CA ALA A 225 3.07 0.35 6.30
C ALA A 225 3.03 -1.17 6.06
N TYR A 226 2.72 -1.95 7.11
CA TYR A 226 2.89 -3.40 7.14
C TYR A 226 1.57 -4.11 7.46
N LYS A 227 1.20 -5.13 6.67
CA LYS A 227 -0.02 -5.93 6.89
C LYS A 227 0.33 -7.42 6.92
N ARG A 228 0.12 -8.07 8.07
CA ARG A 228 0.48 -9.49 8.26
C ARG A 228 -0.58 -10.42 7.69
N CYS A 229 -0.17 -11.36 6.83
CA CYS A 229 -1.00 -12.47 6.42
C CYS A 229 -0.81 -13.65 7.39
N THR A 230 -1.89 -14.25 7.87
CA THR A 230 -1.81 -15.43 8.76
C THR A 230 -1.49 -16.70 7.97
N GLU A 231 -1.07 -17.76 8.66
CA GLU A 231 -0.83 -19.09 8.08
C GLU A 231 -2.11 -19.70 7.45
N ASN A 232 -3.29 -19.19 7.82
CA ASN A 232 -4.59 -19.59 7.26
C ASN A 232 -4.98 -18.80 5.99
N GLY A 233 -4.14 -17.90 5.48
CA GLY A 233 -4.45 -17.08 4.31
C GLY A 233 -5.46 -15.95 4.56
N THR A 234 -5.64 -15.53 5.82
CA THR A 234 -6.49 -14.37 6.18
C THR A 234 -5.65 -13.25 6.77
N TRP A 235 -6.02 -11.99 6.50
CA TRP A 235 -5.34 -10.83 7.09
C TRP A 235 -5.47 -10.85 8.61
N TRP A 236 -4.39 -10.52 9.33
CA TRP A 236 -4.41 -10.49 10.79
C TRP A 236 -5.39 -9.41 11.31
N ARG A 237 -6.07 -9.74 12.41
CA ARG A 237 -7.17 -8.98 13.00
C ARG A 237 -6.90 -8.67 14.47
N THR A 238 -7.28 -7.48 14.93
CA THR A 238 -7.17 -7.14 16.36
C THR A 238 -8.09 -8.02 17.20
N GLU A 239 -7.63 -8.48 18.36
CA GLU A 239 -8.48 -9.22 19.31
C GLU A 239 -9.63 -8.36 19.87
N GLU A 240 -9.39 -7.05 20.06
CA GLU A 240 -10.35 -6.10 20.62
C GLU A 240 -11.58 -5.84 19.73
N THR A 241 -11.37 -5.63 18.41
CA THR A 241 -12.45 -5.23 17.49
C THR A 241 -12.81 -6.28 16.44
N GLY A 242 -12.01 -7.34 16.29
CA GLY A 242 -12.11 -8.32 15.19
C GLY A 242 -11.81 -7.78 13.78
N GLN A 243 -11.46 -6.50 13.62
CA GLN A 243 -11.22 -5.86 12.32
C GLN A 243 -9.80 -6.12 11.79
N GLU A 244 -9.62 -6.07 10.47
CA GLU A 244 -8.31 -6.28 9.81
C GLU A 244 -7.39 -5.09 10.07
N TRP A 245 -6.25 -5.35 10.70
CA TRP A 245 -5.32 -4.32 11.13
C TRP A 245 -4.17 -4.12 10.13
N THR A 246 -3.54 -2.95 10.17
CA THR A 246 -2.33 -2.60 9.41
C THR A 246 -1.46 -1.72 10.30
N ASP A 247 -0.16 -1.97 10.32
CA ASP A 247 0.82 -1.14 11.03
C ASP A 247 1.16 0.11 10.20
N TYR A 248 0.73 1.28 10.68
CA TYR A 248 1.11 2.60 10.15
C TYR A 248 2.03 3.37 11.12
N THR A 249 2.57 2.73 12.17
CA THR A 249 3.37 3.42 13.21
C THR A 249 4.64 4.07 12.68
N SER A 250 5.28 3.51 11.65
CA SER A 250 6.44 4.14 11.01
C SER A 250 6.06 5.32 10.10
N CYS A 251 4.81 5.37 9.65
CA CYS A 251 4.29 6.46 8.83
C CYS A 251 4.01 7.71 9.66
N VAL A 252 3.21 7.63 10.72
CA VAL A 252 2.72 8.84 11.41
C VAL A 252 3.78 9.39 12.36
N GLN A 253 4.03 10.71 12.33
CA GLN A 253 5.10 11.36 13.11
C GLN A 253 4.76 11.56 14.60
N MET A 254 4.54 10.45 15.32
CA MET A 254 4.18 10.42 16.76
C MET A 254 5.19 11.13 17.68
N GLU A 255 6.47 11.16 17.32
CA GLU A 255 7.52 11.73 18.17
C GLU A 255 7.45 13.26 18.27
N THR A 256 7.14 13.97 17.19
CA THR A 256 6.99 15.44 17.21
C THR A 256 5.84 15.86 18.12
N PHE A 257 4.68 15.19 18.02
CA PHE A 257 3.54 15.42 18.91
C PHE A 257 3.90 15.14 20.38
N ARG A 258 4.63 14.06 20.66
CA ARG A 258 5.11 13.71 22.01
C ARG A 258 6.00 14.83 22.61
N ILE A 259 6.95 15.36 21.83
CA ILE A 259 7.83 16.44 22.27
C ILE A 259 7.04 17.72 22.55
N LEU A 260 6.18 18.14 21.62
CA LEU A 260 5.34 19.34 21.78
C LEU A 260 4.41 19.22 23.00
N TYR A 261 3.81 18.04 23.22
CA TYR A 261 2.99 17.75 24.40
C TYR A 261 3.78 17.92 25.70
N TYR A 262 4.98 17.33 25.82
CA TYR A 262 5.79 17.47 27.04
C TYR A 262 6.23 18.92 27.29
N VAL A 263 6.61 19.67 26.26
CA VAL A 263 6.95 21.11 26.38
C VAL A 263 5.74 21.91 26.83
N ALA A 264 4.56 21.68 26.24
CA ALA A 264 3.33 22.36 26.62
C ALA A 264 2.92 22.06 28.07
N VAL A 265 2.90 20.78 28.48
CA VAL A 265 2.51 20.37 29.83
C VAL A 265 3.49 20.91 30.89
N THR A 266 4.80 20.79 30.66
CA THR A 266 5.80 21.30 31.61
C THR A 266 5.77 22.82 31.72
N SER A 267 5.65 23.55 30.60
CA SER A 267 5.54 25.00 30.62
C SER A 267 4.28 25.47 31.36
N ASN A 268 3.12 24.84 31.13
CA ASN A 268 1.88 25.19 31.85
C ASN A 268 1.98 24.87 33.36
N ALA A 269 2.57 23.73 33.73
CA ALA A 269 2.78 23.37 35.12
C ALA A 269 3.70 24.37 35.85
N ILE A 270 4.80 24.79 35.23
CA ILE A 270 5.70 25.82 35.77
C ILE A 270 4.96 27.16 35.93
N SER A 271 4.19 27.57 34.91
CA SER A 271 3.39 28.80 34.98
C SER A 271 2.41 28.79 36.16
N LEU A 272 1.69 27.67 36.39
CA LEU A 272 0.78 27.53 37.53
C LEU A 272 1.52 27.54 38.88
N LEU A 273 2.67 26.87 38.97
CA LEU A 273 3.51 26.84 40.19
C LEU A 273 4.08 28.21 40.57
N LEU A 274 4.30 29.11 39.60
CA LEU A 274 4.73 30.48 39.84
C LEU A 274 3.56 31.44 40.09
N LEU A 275 2.45 31.27 39.37
CA LEU A 275 1.31 32.18 39.41
C LEU A 275 0.44 31.98 40.67
N VAL A 276 0.25 30.76 41.15
CA VAL A 276 -0.56 30.51 42.36
C VAL A 276 0.03 31.20 43.61
N PRO A 277 1.33 31.07 43.94
CA PRO A 277 1.94 31.82 45.04
C PRO A 277 1.88 33.34 44.85
N ALA A 278 2.07 33.83 43.61
CA ALA A 278 1.97 35.26 43.32
C ALA A 278 0.56 35.80 43.59
N CYS A 279 -0.48 35.09 43.15
CA CYS A 279 -1.88 35.44 43.46
C CYS A 279 -2.17 35.41 44.96
N VAL A 280 -1.65 34.43 45.71
CA VAL A 280 -1.79 34.38 47.17
C VAL A 280 -1.14 35.61 47.83
N ILE A 281 0.07 35.99 47.41
CA ILE A 281 0.74 37.21 47.92
C ILE A 281 -0.11 38.45 47.62
N PHE A 282 -0.56 38.64 46.39
CA PHE A 282 -1.38 39.80 46.02
C PHE A 282 -2.73 39.87 46.76
N LEU A 283 -3.34 38.74 47.12
CA LEU A 283 -4.62 38.69 47.83
C LEU A 283 -4.49 38.74 49.36
N CYS A 284 -3.34 38.35 49.92
CA CYS A 284 -3.09 38.40 51.37
C CYS A 284 -2.46 39.72 51.86
N PHE A 285 -2.02 40.60 50.94
CA PHE A 285 -1.44 41.91 51.25
C PHE A 285 -2.23 43.07 50.62
N GLN A 286 -3.56 42.94 50.54
CA GLN A 286 -4.51 44.06 50.36
C GLN A 286 -4.98 44.60 51.72
#